data_AF-A0A1F5D246-F1
#
_entry.id   AF-A0A1F5D246-F1
#
_cell.length_a   1.000
_cell.length_b   1.000
_cell.length_c   1.000
_cell.angle_alpha   90.00
_cell.angle_beta   90.00
_cell.angle_gamma   90.00
#
_symmetry.space_group_name_H-M   'P 1'
#
loop_
_entity.id
_entity.type
_entity.pdbx_description
1 polymer ?
#
loop_
_entity_poly.entity_id
_entity_poly.type
_entity_poly.pdbx_seq_one_letter_code
_entity_poly.pdbx_strand_id
1 'polypeptide(L)' 'MSEEGSFGLNTAEKFLGLLILVIGGLATYYTFTSMQALENFTGFFGLLSIVLIVAGIVLMTAKTE' A
#
# COMPACT_ATOMS: atom_id res chain seq x y z
N MET A 1 -23.72 18.85 -0.52
CA MET A 1 -23.59 17.38 -0.59
C MET A 1 -23.74 16.91 0.85
N SER A 2 -24.64 15.97 1.18
CA SER A 2 -24.92 15.68 2.60
C SER A 2 -23.63 15.28 3.33
N GLU A 3 -23.24 16.02 4.37
CA GLU A 3 -21.98 15.86 5.12
C GLU A 3 -21.71 14.41 5.59
N GLU A 4 -22.75 13.60 5.76
CA GLU A 4 -22.66 12.21 6.22
C GLU A 4 -21.97 11.25 5.22
N GLY A 5 -21.98 11.57 3.92
CA GLY A 5 -21.32 10.75 2.89
C GLY A 5 -19.80 10.94 2.81
N SER A 6 -19.29 12.11 3.19
CA SER A 6 -17.86 12.46 3.11
C SER A 6 -17.05 11.78 4.22
N PHE A 7 -17.61 11.68 5.43
CA PHE A 7 -16.91 11.11 6.59
C PHE A 7 -16.62 9.61 6.45
N GLY A 8 -17.59 8.84 5.96
CA GLY A 8 -17.43 7.39 5.73
C GLY A 8 -16.42 7.09 4.62
N LEU A 9 -16.41 7.91 3.57
CA LEU A 9 -15.48 7.76 2.45
C LEU A 9 -14.03 8.03 2.86
N ASN A 10 -13.78 9.12 3.60
CA ASN A 10 -12.45 9.47 4.11
C ASN A 10 -11.90 8.39 5.07
N THR A 11 -12.75 7.85 5.94
CA THR A 11 -12.36 6.75 6.84
C THR A 11 -12.04 5.46 6.06
N ALA A 12 -12.86 5.13 5.06
CA ALA A 12 -12.64 3.96 4.21
C ALA A 12 -11.34 4.09 3.40
N GLU A 13 -11.04 5.28 2.87
CA GLU A 13 -9.81 5.55 2.12
C GLU A 13 -8.56 5.36 2.97
N LYS A 14 -8.55 5.89 4.19
CA LYS A 14 -7.43 5.69 5.15
C LYS A 14 -7.26 4.23 5.53
N PHE A 15 -8.37 3.51 5.74
CA PHE A 15 -8.33 2.07 6.03
C PHE A 15 -7.78 1.27 4.84
N LEU A 16 -8.18 1.60 3.61
CA LEU A 16 -7.64 1.02 2.38
C LEU A 16 -6.14 1.31 2.24
N GLY A 17 -5.72 2.55 2.53
CA GLY A 17 -4.31 2.94 2.57
C GLY A 17 -3.51 2.10 3.56
N LEU A 18 -4.04 1.90 4.77
CA LEU A 18 -3.41 1.04 5.78
C LEU A 18 -3.28 -0.42 5.30
N LEU A 19 -4.34 -0.99 4.70
CA LEU A 19 -4.30 -2.34 4.15
C LEU A 19 -3.24 -2.48 3.05
N ILE A 20 -3.19 -1.52 2.12
CA ILE A 20 -2.20 -1.51 1.05
C ILE A 20 -0.78 -1.41 1.62
N LEU A 21 -0.59 -0.61 2.66
CA LEU A 21 0.71 -0.45 3.32
C LEU A 21 1.15 -1.76 4.00
N VAL A 22 0.24 -2.46 4.67
CA VAL A 22 0.50 -3.81 5.22
C VAL A 22 0.86 -4.80 4.13
N ILE A 23 0.11 -4.82 3.01
CA ILE A 23 0.39 -5.69 1.87
C ILE A 23 1.75 -5.37 1.26
N GLY A 24 2.11 -4.10 1.09
CA GLY A 24 3.42 -3.67 0.62
C GLY A 24 4.56 -4.11 1.55
N GLY A 25 4.35 -4.02 2.86
CA GLY A 25 5.29 -4.54 3.87
C GLY A 25 5.47 -6.06 3.78
N LEU A 26 4.38 -6.81 3.67
CA LEU A 26 4.43 -8.26 3.49
C LEU A 26 5.09 -8.66 2.16
N ALA A 27 4.77 -7.96 1.08
CA ALA A 27 5.40 -8.16 -0.23
C ALA A 27 6.92 -7.91 -0.17
N THR A 28 7.33 -6.86 0.54
CA THR A 28 8.74 -6.56 0.80
C THR A 28 9.41 -7.70 1.56
N TYR A 29 8.79 -8.15 2.66
CA TYR A 29 9.29 -9.25 3.47
C TYR A 29 9.48 -10.52 2.63
N TYR A 30 8.45 -10.95 1.92
CA TYR A 30 8.51 -12.17 1.10
C TYR A 30 9.50 -12.04 -0.07
N THR A 31 9.61 -10.86 -0.69
CA THR A 31 10.60 -10.62 -1.75
C THR A 31 12.02 -10.85 -1.24
N PHE A 32 12.35 -10.37 -0.03
CA PHE A 32 13.69 -10.51 0.54
C PHE A 32 13.93 -11.87 1.21
N THR A 33 12.90 -12.55 1.73
CA THR A 33 13.06 -13.92 2.24
C THR A 33 13.13 -14.97 1.12
N SER A 34 12.61 -14.64 -0.07
CA SER A 34 12.55 -15.55 -1.22
C SER A 34 13.47 -15.13 -2.37
N MET A 35 14.54 -14.35 -2.10
CA MET A 35 15.47 -13.90 -3.13
C MET A 35 16.07 -15.05 -3.96
N GLN A 36 16.33 -16.20 -3.32
CA GLN A 36 16.88 -17.36 -4.02
C GLN A 36 15.87 -17.99 -5.01
N ALA A 37 14.57 -17.85 -4.76
CA ALA A 37 13.53 -18.34 -5.68
C ALA A 37 13.19 -17.31 -6.77
N LEU A 38 13.34 -16.01 -6.47
CA LEU A 38 13.08 -14.93 -7.41
C LEU A 38 14.28 -14.66 -8.34
N GLU A 39 15.50 -14.96 -7.90
CA GLU A 39 16.75 -14.72 -8.61
C GLU A 39 16.81 -13.30 -9.22
N ASN A 40 16.86 -13.20 -10.54
CA ASN A 40 16.95 -11.93 -11.27
C ASN A 40 15.69 -11.05 -11.14
N PHE A 41 14.56 -11.59 -10.68
CA PHE A 41 13.32 -10.85 -10.49
C PHE A 41 13.19 -10.19 -9.11
N THR A 42 14.12 -10.42 -8.18
CA THR A 42 14.09 -9.78 -6.84
C THR A 42 14.01 -8.26 -6.94
N GLY A 43 14.75 -7.64 -7.86
CA GLY A 43 14.70 -6.18 -8.05
C GLY A 43 13.33 -5.69 -8.53
N PHE A 44 12.68 -6.44 -9.42
CA PHE A 44 11.34 -6.11 -9.93
C PHE A 44 10.28 -6.17 -8.84
N PHE A 45 10.23 -7.28 -8.09
CA PHE A 45 9.28 -7.43 -6.97
C PHE A 45 9.59 -6.46 -5.81
N GLY A 46 10.86 -6.12 -5.59
CA GLY A 46 11.26 -5.09 -4.64
C GLY A 46 10.71 -3.72 -5.02
N LEU A 47 10.81 -3.35 -6.30
CA LEU A 47 10.24 -2.10 -6.82
C LEU A 47 8.71 -2.08 -6.70
N LEU A 48 8.02 -3.17 -7.05
CA LEU A 48 6.57 -3.28 -6.89
C LEU A 48 6.14 -3.11 -5.43
N SER A 49 6.90 -3.67 -4.49
CA SER A 49 6.62 -3.53 -3.06
C SER A 49 6.75 -2.07 -2.60
N ILE A 50 7.74 -1.33 -3.11
CA ILE A 50 7.88 0.11 -2.86
C ILE A 50 6.68 0.89 -3.41
N VAL A 51 6.22 0.57 -4.63
CA VAL A 51 5.03 1.22 -5.20
C VAL A 51 3.80 1.04 -4.31
N LEU A 52 3.60 -0.16 -3.76
CA LEU A 52 2.51 -0.43 -2.81
C LEU A 52 2.65 0.38 -1.53
N ILE A 53 3.86 0.44 -0.95
CA ILE A 53 4.10 1.24 0.27
C ILE A 53 3.80 2.71 0.01
N VAL A 54 4.29 3.27 -1.11
CA VAL A 54 4.03 4.66 -1.49
C VAL A 54 2.54 4.91 -1.69
N ALA A 55 1.84 4.02 -2.40
CA ALA A 55 0.40 4.14 -2.61
C ALA A 55 -0.38 4.10 -1.28
N GLY A 56 -0.01 3.20 -0.37
CA GLY A 56 -0.61 3.12 0.97
C GLY A 56 -0.42 4.41 1.77
N ILE A 57 0.81 4.97 1.76
CA ILE A 57 1.11 6.25 2.42
C ILE A 57 0.30 7.39 1.78
N VAL A 58 0.22 7.44 0.45
CA VAL A 58 -0.56 8.46 -0.26
C VAL A 58 -2.02 8.40 0.15
N LEU A 59 -2.64 7.23 0.14
CA LEU A 59 -4.05 7.07 0.55
C LEU A 59 -4.29 7.43 2.03
N MET A 60 -3.32 7.17 2.90
CA MET A 60 -3.43 7.56 4.31
C MET A 60 -3.26 9.07 4.54
N THR A 61 -2.50 9.75 3.69
CA THR A 61 -2.14 11.18 3.84
C THR A 61 -2.94 12.10 2.92
N ALA A 62 -3.64 11.55 1.93
CA ALA A 62 -4.52 12.27 1.05
C ALA A 62 -5.57 13.03 1.88
N LYS A 63 -5.67 14.33 1.61
CA LYS A 63 -6.77 15.13 2.11
C LYS A 63 -7.93 14.97 1.14
N THR A 64 -8.91 14.15 1.50
CA THR A 64 -10.22 14.16 0.86
C THR A 64 -11.05 15.29 1.43
N GLU A 65 -11.47 16.22 0.55
CA GLU A 65 -12.42 17.30 0.83
C GLU A 65 -13.86 16.77 0.92
#